data_AF-A0A1W1BS43-F1
#
_entry.id   AF-A0A1W1BS43-F1
#
_cell.length_a   1.000
_cell.length_b   1.000
_cell.length_c   1.000
_cell.angle_alpha   90.00
_cell.angle_beta   90.00
_cell.angle_gamma   90.00
#
_symmetry.space_group_name_H-M   'P 1'
#
loop_
_entity.id
_entity.type
_entity.pdbx_description
1 polymer ?
#
loop_
_entity_poly.entity_id
_entity_poly.type
_entity_poly.pdbx_seq_one_letter_code
_entity_poly.pdbx_strand_id
1 'polypeptide(L)'
;MVALVEDEKPSKKEQKRLVKAIGFLVEPNLDVLMREMAQDQELREKFKQSAKEFSKYIKDRAKESAKNQLIALGIDVSLLEPYIKKSVDKIFTKGGQTVNTWEKQKGNIPNSEVKRALSQMFGMQYLIWEKSYPDVQSFKNDIKTLEKPKESDLKNQEESLDRKILGEIIPLPLDEESELEFLSQVLPIQIPANLSSFSANFIFNLAKLLKSHEQVSDALYALESLEERVEPFIFYYRKQIQHLKAVLLSHRTIKRWDDAIVELRYLYADGYHFQEPEILTLLASNYKRKALYHPNGTLNHKEQVDINLLQQANELYEDAYNLSKKDRYYHAINRAYMMLIIDAIEGNNEKQKRQIEIVTLYNELLKSGFPSDKTDWWQVTTQIEFLILMQRDSEALDVFEGYSFTPKAFEVDATIRQLEIYTHFTGDVVSGDFLEVLRQL
;
A
#
# COMPACT_ATOMS: atom_id res chain seq x y z
N MET A 1 6.67 -19.54 -24.04
CA MET A 1 7.66 -19.22 -25.08
C MET A 1 6.95 -18.57 -26.25
N VAL A 2 7.29 -17.33 -26.60
CA VAL A 2 6.83 -16.70 -27.85
C VAL A 2 7.88 -17.01 -28.89
N ALA A 3 7.51 -17.75 -29.94
CA ALA A 3 8.40 -17.99 -31.08
C ALA A 3 8.62 -16.66 -31.80
N LEU A 4 9.86 -16.17 -31.77
CA LEU A 4 10.27 -15.03 -32.59
C LEU A 4 10.47 -15.55 -34.02
N VAL A 5 9.54 -15.19 -34.91
CA VAL A 5 9.68 -15.43 -36.35
C VAL A 5 10.73 -14.45 -36.88
N GLU A 6 11.72 -14.95 -37.60
CA GLU A 6 13.01 -14.30 -37.88
C GLU A 6 12.97 -12.97 -38.67
N ASP A 7 11.81 -12.47 -39.13
CA ASP A 7 11.76 -11.32 -40.04
C ASP A 7 10.86 -10.13 -39.64
N GLU A 8 10.23 -10.13 -38.46
CA GLU A 8 9.47 -8.95 -37.99
C GLU A 8 10.15 -8.22 -36.83
N LYS A 9 10.51 -6.95 -37.06
CA LYS A 9 11.02 -6.08 -35.98
C LYS A 9 9.94 -5.93 -34.91
N PRO A 10 10.22 -6.28 -33.63
CA PRO A 10 9.22 -6.23 -32.57
C PRO A 10 8.67 -4.82 -32.38
N SER A 11 7.39 -4.69 -32.06
CA SER A 11 6.76 -3.39 -31.81
C SER A 11 7.40 -2.67 -30.62
N LYS A 12 7.28 -1.34 -30.51
CA LYS A 12 7.81 -0.57 -29.36
C LYS A 12 7.31 -1.09 -28.01
N LYS A 13 6.11 -1.66 -27.95
CA LYS A 13 5.50 -2.23 -26.74
C LYS A 13 6.17 -3.56 -26.38
N GLU A 14 6.44 -4.40 -27.37
CA GLU A 14 7.16 -5.68 -27.20
C GLU A 14 8.62 -5.45 -26.85
N GLN A 15 9.29 -4.48 -27.49
CA GLN A 15 10.64 -4.05 -27.12
C GLN A 15 10.72 -3.59 -25.66
N LYS A 16 9.73 -2.83 -25.16
CA LYS A 16 9.67 -2.42 -23.74
C LYS A 16 9.48 -3.60 -22.79
N ARG A 17 8.66 -4.59 -23.17
CA ARG A 17 8.45 -5.82 -22.38
C ARG A 17 9.70 -6.70 -22.36
N LEU A 18 10.36 -6.86 -23.51
CA LEU A 18 11.63 -7.59 -23.62
C LEU A 18 12.72 -6.95 -22.77
N VAL A 19 12.89 -5.63 -22.83
CA VAL A 19 13.87 -4.89 -22.00
C VAL A 19 13.59 -5.07 -20.50
N LYS A 20 12.32 -5.12 -20.09
CA LYS A 20 11.94 -5.33 -18.69
C LYS A 20 12.20 -6.77 -18.23
N ALA A 21 11.92 -7.76 -19.07
CA ALA A 21 12.16 -9.17 -18.79
C ALA A 21 13.67 -9.51 -18.77
N ILE A 22 14.45 -8.99 -19.71
CA ILE A 22 15.91 -9.13 -19.73
C ILE A 22 16.54 -8.42 -18.53
N GLY A 23 16.05 -7.22 -18.15
CA GLY A 23 16.50 -6.52 -16.94
C GLY A 23 16.30 -7.36 -15.67
N PHE A 24 15.13 -7.99 -15.51
CA PHE A 24 14.80 -8.82 -14.36
C PHE A 24 15.68 -10.08 -14.22
N LEU A 25 16.08 -10.70 -15.34
CA LEU A 25 16.97 -11.88 -15.35
C LEU A 25 18.43 -11.51 -15.04
N VAL A 26 18.82 -10.30 -15.40
CA VAL A 26 20.22 -9.84 -15.34
C VAL A 26 20.52 -9.09 -14.03
N GLU A 27 19.55 -8.40 -13.43
CA GLU A 27 19.72 -7.56 -12.23
C GLU A 27 20.29 -8.32 -11.00
N PRO A 28 19.76 -9.49 -10.59
CA PRO A 28 20.27 -10.21 -9.41
C PRO A 28 21.70 -10.71 -9.58
N ASN A 29 22.07 -11.09 -10.80
CA ASN A 29 23.39 -11.60 -11.12
C ASN A 29 24.40 -10.46 -11.33
N LEU A 30 23.94 -9.28 -11.77
CA LEU A 30 24.75 -8.07 -11.75
C LEU A 30 25.12 -7.68 -10.32
N ASP A 31 24.19 -7.79 -9.37
CA ASP A 31 24.46 -7.51 -7.97
C ASP A 31 25.49 -8.47 -7.37
N VAL A 32 25.46 -9.75 -7.74
CA VAL A 32 26.48 -10.74 -7.35
C VAL A 32 27.83 -10.42 -7.97
N LEU A 33 27.87 -10.17 -9.29
CA LEU A 33 29.08 -9.77 -10.01
C LEU A 33 29.68 -8.47 -9.43
N MET A 34 28.85 -7.48 -9.09
CA MET A 34 29.26 -6.23 -8.46
C MET A 34 29.86 -6.46 -7.06
N ARG A 35 29.31 -7.40 -6.28
CA ARG A 35 29.85 -7.79 -4.97
C ARG A 35 31.20 -8.49 -5.10
N GLU A 36 31.35 -9.41 -6.05
CA GLU A 36 32.60 -10.12 -6.31
C GLU A 36 33.70 -9.15 -6.80
N MET A 37 33.35 -8.23 -7.70
CA MET A 37 34.29 -7.24 -8.23
C MET A 37 34.66 -6.16 -7.21
N ALA A 38 33.77 -5.84 -6.27
CA ALA A 38 34.08 -4.96 -5.13
C ALA A 38 35.00 -5.63 -4.10
N GLN A 39 35.10 -6.96 -4.12
CA GLN A 39 36.00 -7.75 -3.28
C GLN A 39 37.36 -8.03 -3.96
N ASP A 40 37.47 -7.85 -5.28
CA ASP A 40 38.73 -7.97 -6.01
C ASP A 40 39.64 -6.75 -5.76
N GLN A 41 40.84 -6.99 -5.22
CA GLN A 41 41.76 -5.94 -4.81
C GLN A 41 42.49 -5.28 -6.00
N GLU A 42 42.75 -6.03 -7.07
CA GLU A 42 43.42 -5.51 -8.28
C GLU A 42 42.48 -4.61 -9.09
N LEU A 43 41.21 -5.01 -9.18
CA LEU A 43 40.15 -4.22 -9.82
C LEU A 43 39.85 -2.91 -9.07
N ARG A 44 39.94 -2.92 -7.73
CA ARG A 44 39.82 -1.72 -6.89
C ARG A 44 40.97 -0.73 -7.08
N GLU A 45 42.19 -1.20 -7.31
CA GLU A 45 43.31 -0.31 -7.61
C GLU A 45 43.22 0.27 -9.03
N LYS A 46 42.73 -0.49 -10.02
CA LYS A 46 42.38 0.03 -11.36
C LYS A 46 41.23 1.04 -11.32
N PHE A 47 40.23 0.86 -10.45
CA PHE A 47 39.13 1.79 -10.22
C PHE A 47 39.61 3.18 -9.73
N LYS A 48 40.62 3.20 -8.86
CA LYS A 48 41.23 4.46 -8.38
C LYS A 48 41.95 5.23 -9.49
N GLN A 49 42.43 4.56 -10.53
CA GLN A 49 43.19 5.18 -11.62
C GLN A 49 42.30 5.75 -12.73
N SER A 50 41.17 5.11 -13.07
CA SER A 50 40.24 5.62 -14.09
C SER A 50 38.81 5.10 -13.90
N ALA A 51 37.96 5.92 -13.29
CA ALA A 51 36.53 5.62 -13.09
C ALA A 51 35.80 5.33 -14.41
N LYS A 52 36.26 5.91 -15.53
CA LYS A 52 35.66 5.74 -16.87
C LYS A 52 36.01 4.37 -17.47
N GLU A 53 37.23 3.89 -17.27
CA GLU A 53 37.67 2.56 -17.73
C GLU A 53 37.06 1.45 -16.88
N PHE A 54 36.96 1.66 -15.57
CA PHE A 54 36.28 0.72 -14.69
C PHE A 54 34.79 0.61 -15.01
N SER A 55 34.08 1.73 -15.18
CA SER A 55 32.67 1.71 -15.57
C SER A 55 32.46 0.98 -16.90
N LYS A 56 33.36 1.16 -17.87
CA LYS A 56 33.35 0.42 -19.14
C LYS A 56 33.58 -1.08 -18.91
N TYR A 57 34.58 -1.44 -18.11
CA TYR A 57 34.91 -2.83 -17.78
C TYR A 57 33.76 -3.57 -17.11
N ILE A 58 33.11 -2.97 -16.10
CA ILE A 58 31.95 -3.59 -15.44
C ILE A 58 30.79 -3.74 -16.43
N LYS A 59 30.49 -2.71 -17.24
CA LYS A 59 29.42 -2.78 -18.24
C LYS A 59 29.66 -3.86 -19.26
N ASP A 60 30.91 -4.11 -19.65
CA ASP A 60 31.25 -5.12 -20.64
C ASP A 60 31.17 -6.54 -20.03
N ARG A 61 31.65 -6.74 -18.80
CA ARG A 61 31.47 -8.00 -18.03
C ARG A 61 30.00 -8.31 -17.73
N ALA A 62 29.22 -7.30 -17.37
CA ALA A 62 27.78 -7.40 -17.14
C ALA A 62 27.02 -7.83 -18.40
N LYS A 63 27.38 -7.27 -19.56
CA LYS A 63 26.83 -7.69 -20.85
C LYS A 63 27.21 -9.14 -21.14
N GLU A 64 28.47 -9.51 -20.98
CA GLU A 64 28.95 -10.86 -21.29
C GLU A 64 28.32 -11.93 -20.39
N SER A 65 28.15 -11.64 -19.10
CA SER A 65 27.39 -12.49 -18.17
C SER A 65 25.93 -12.64 -18.59
N ALA A 66 25.27 -11.54 -18.98
CA ALA A 66 23.89 -11.58 -19.46
C ALA A 66 23.75 -12.40 -20.75
N LYS A 67 24.71 -12.29 -21.68
CA LYS A 67 24.74 -13.11 -22.90
C LYS A 67 24.86 -14.59 -22.57
N ASN A 68 25.81 -14.98 -21.73
CA ASN A 68 26.04 -16.38 -21.38
C ASN A 68 24.81 -17.02 -20.73
N GLN A 69 24.06 -16.27 -19.92
CA GLN A 69 22.81 -16.75 -19.32
C GLN A 69 21.68 -16.91 -20.33
N LEU A 70 21.55 -15.98 -21.28
CA LEU A 70 20.56 -16.11 -22.35
C LEU A 70 20.89 -17.29 -23.28
N ILE A 71 22.18 -17.53 -23.57
CA ILE A 71 22.65 -18.74 -24.29
C ILE A 71 22.30 -20.00 -23.50
N ALA A 72 22.55 -20.02 -22.19
CA ALA A 72 22.22 -21.17 -21.33
C ALA A 72 20.72 -21.49 -21.28
N LEU A 73 19.86 -20.50 -21.57
CA LEU A 73 18.41 -20.66 -21.69
C LEU A 73 17.95 -20.99 -23.12
N GLY A 74 18.88 -21.26 -24.04
CA GLY A 74 18.59 -21.60 -25.44
C GLY A 74 18.12 -20.42 -26.30
N ILE A 75 18.38 -19.18 -25.87
CA ILE A 75 17.93 -17.97 -26.55
C ILE A 75 19.04 -17.46 -27.48
N ASP A 76 18.71 -17.24 -28.76
CA ASP A 76 19.65 -16.60 -29.70
C ASP A 76 19.88 -15.14 -29.31
N VAL A 77 21.12 -14.87 -28.89
CA VAL A 77 21.54 -13.58 -28.35
C VAL A 77 21.84 -12.56 -29.46
N SER A 78 22.07 -13.01 -30.70
CA SER A 78 22.41 -12.15 -31.83
C SER A 78 21.33 -11.10 -32.13
N LEU A 79 20.06 -11.45 -31.87
CA LEU A 79 18.89 -10.59 -32.03
C LEU A 79 18.62 -9.67 -30.82
N LEU A 80 19.28 -9.92 -29.67
CA LEU A 80 19.01 -9.24 -28.39
C LEU A 80 20.11 -8.26 -27.94
N GLU A 81 21.25 -8.28 -28.61
CA GLU A 81 22.43 -7.46 -28.37
C GLU A 81 22.12 -5.96 -28.07
N PRO A 82 21.24 -5.26 -28.83
CA PRO A 82 20.95 -3.85 -28.59
C PRO A 82 20.13 -3.60 -27.31
N TYR A 83 19.33 -4.58 -26.88
CA TYR A 83 18.45 -4.48 -25.71
C TYR A 83 19.17 -4.80 -24.41
N ILE A 84 20.13 -5.74 -24.45
CA ILE A 84 21.03 -6.04 -23.33
C ILE A 84 21.85 -4.80 -22.97
N LYS A 85 22.46 -4.15 -23.98
CA LYS A 85 23.24 -2.91 -23.80
C LYS A 85 22.41 -1.80 -23.12
N LYS A 86 21.18 -1.58 -23.59
CA LYS A 86 20.27 -0.55 -23.07
C LYS A 86 19.83 -0.79 -21.63
N SER A 87 19.69 -2.06 -21.23
CA SER A 87 19.27 -2.44 -19.87
C SER A 87 20.41 -2.23 -18.86
N VAL A 88 21.62 -2.67 -19.21
CA VAL A 88 22.83 -2.49 -18.39
C VAL A 88 23.14 -1.00 -18.15
N ASP A 89 23.00 -0.16 -19.19
CA ASP A 89 23.23 1.29 -19.06
C ASP A 89 22.20 1.98 -18.12
N LYS A 90 20.95 1.53 -18.12
CA LYS A 90 19.87 2.09 -17.28
C LYS A 90 20.07 1.77 -15.79
N ILE A 91 20.51 0.55 -15.48
CA ILE A 91 20.77 0.08 -14.11
C ILE A 91 21.95 0.86 -13.51
N PHE A 92 23.04 1.01 -14.28
CA PHE A 92 24.22 1.77 -13.84
C PHE A 92 23.92 3.25 -13.56
N THR A 93 23.03 3.86 -14.35
CA THR A 93 22.67 5.28 -14.18
C THR A 93 21.94 5.51 -12.85
N LYS A 94 21.08 4.57 -12.42
CA LYS A 94 20.39 4.63 -11.12
C LYS A 94 21.34 4.42 -9.93
N GLY A 95 22.29 3.49 -10.04
CA GLY A 95 23.30 3.26 -9.00
C GLY A 95 24.19 4.48 -8.76
N GLY A 96 24.67 5.13 -9.84
CA GLY A 96 25.51 6.33 -9.75
C GLY A 96 24.80 7.56 -9.16
N GLN A 97 23.49 7.70 -9.37
CA GLN A 97 22.69 8.76 -8.74
C GLN A 97 22.61 8.60 -7.22
N THR A 98 22.59 7.37 -6.72
CA THR A 98 22.44 7.04 -5.28
C THR A 98 23.72 7.34 -4.48
N VAL A 99 24.89 7.07 -5.05
CA VAL A 99 26.20 7.36 -4.43
C VAL A 99 26.46 8.87 -4.35
N ASN A 100 26.06 9.63 -5.38
CA ASN A 100 26.18 11.09 -5.39
C ASN A 100 25.25 11.78 -4.37
N THR A 101 24.13 11.16 -4.02
CA THR A 101 23.23 11.67 -2.96
C THR A 101 23.81 11.42 -1.57
N TRP A 102 24.50 10.29 -1.37
CA TRP A 102 25.19 9.94 -0.12
C TRP A 102 26.32 10.92 0.24
N GLU A 103 27.08 11.38 -0.74
CA GLU A 103 28.20 12.33 -0.54
C GLU A 103 27.73 13.74 -0.09
N LYS A 104 26.49 14.12 -0.41
CA LYS A 104 25.97 15.49 -0.21
C LYS A 104 25.23 15.71 1.11
N GLN A 105 24.78 14.68 1.82
CA GLN A 105 23.82 14.82 2.94
C GLN A 105 24.34 14.42 4.34
N LYS A 106 25.66 14.29 4.54
CA LYS A 106 26.30 14.04 5.87
C LYS A 106 25.56 13.00 6.75
N GLY A 107 25.55 11.74 6.29
CA GLY A 107 25.63 10.61 7.20
C GLY A 107 24.35 10.01 7.76
N ASN A 108 23.15 10.47 7.38
CA ASN A 108 21.93 9.75 7.75
C ASN A 108 21.36 9.01 6.54
N ILE A 109 21.61 7.70 6.48
CA ILE A 109 20.96 6.80 5.50
C ILE A 109 19.61 6.44 6.10
N PRO A 110 18.47 6.96 5.61
CA PRO A 110 17.18 6.80 6.28
C PRO A 110 16.63 5.37 6.16
N ASN A 111 17.18 4.57 5.24
CA ASN A 111 16.69 3.24 4.91
C ASN A 111 17.51 2.14 5.63
N SER A 112 16.84 1.36 6.49
CA SER A 112 17.42 0.27 7.28
C SER A 112 17.90 -0.92 6.45
N GLU A 113 17.32 -1.18 5.27
CA GLU A 113 17.78 -2.18 4.30
C GLU A 113 19.07 -1.72 3.61
N VAL A 114 19.18 -0.42 3.30
CA VAL A 114 20.41 0.16 2.74
C VAL A 114 21.53 0.15 3.79
N LYS A 115 21.23 0.46 5.05
CA LYS A 115 22.19 0.31 6.18
C LYS A 115 22.65 -1.14 6.33
N ARG A 116 21.73 -2.11 6.22
CA ARG A 116 22.04 -3.54 6.31
C ARG A 116 22.91 -4.01 5.15
N ALA A 117 22.55 -3.64 3.92
CA ALA A 117 23.30 -3.95 2.72
C ALA A 117 24.72 -3.37 2.77
N LEU A 118 24.89 -2.13 3.23
CA LEU A 118 26.21 -1.51 3.42
C LEU A 118 27.02 -2.18 4.55
N SER A 119 26.38 -2.55 5.68
CA SER A 119 27.03 -3.29 6.77
C SER A 119 27.59 -4.63 6.29
N GLN A 120 26.78 -5.37 5.53
CA GLN A 120 27.17 -6.65 4.94
C GLN A 120 28.27 -6.47 3.87
N MET A 121 28.15 -5.43 3.03
CA MET A 121 29.12 -5.13 1.97
C MET A 121 30.52 -4.79 2.52
N PHE A 122 30.61 -4.23 3.73
CA PHE A 122 31.87 -3.85 4.36
C PHE A 122 32.29 -4.74 5.55
N GLY A 123 31.53 -5.80 5.86
CA GLY A 123 31.82 -6.72 6.97
C GLY A 123 31.77 -6.06 8.36
N MET A 124 30.85 -5.11 8.56
CA MET A 124 30.69 -4.36 9.81
C MET A 124 29.46 -4.83 10.61
N GLN A 125 29.49 -4.68 11.93
CA GLN A 125 28.31 -4.94 12.77
C GLN A 125 27.19 -3.92 12.47
N TYR A 126 25.96 -4.41 12.28
CA TYR A 126 24.78 -3.60 11.94
C TYR A 126 24.54 -2.41 12.90
N LEU A 127 24.87 -2.61 14.19
CA LEU A 127 24.71 -1.63 15.28
C LEU A 127 25.60 -0.40 15.13
N ILE A 128 26.61 -0.41 14.25
CA ILE A 128 27.47 0.77 14.02
C ILE A 128 26.68 1.96 13.43
N TRP A 129 25.58 1.68 12.71
CA TRP A 129 24.73 2.71 12.11
C TRP A 129 23.58 3.19 13.01
N GLU A 130 23.52 2.64 14.22
CA GLU A 130 22.56 2.98 15.28
C GLU A 130 23.23 3.78 16.40
N LYS A 131 24.57 3.76 16.49
CA LYS A 131 25.34 4.62 17.40
C LYS A 131 25.31 6.08 16.94
N SER A 132 24.99 6.98 17.87
CA SER A 132 25.16 8.42 17.68
C SER A 132 26.62 8.81 17.93
N TYR A 133 27.28 9.40 16.92
CA TYR A 133 28.66 9.86 17.03
C TYR A 133 28.71 11.39 17.18
N PRO A 134 29.47 11.92 18.15
CA PRO A 134 29.57 13.35 18.36
C PRO A 134 30.32 14.06 17.21
N ASP A 135 31.22 13.35 16.52
CA ASP A 135 31.94 13.86 15.35
C ASP A 135 32.45 12.74 14.42
N VAL A 136 32.91 13.13 13.23
CA VAL A 136 33.42 12.23 12.18
C VAL A 136 34.66 11.45 12.61
N GLN A 137 35.46 11.99 13.52
CA GLN A 137 36.71 11.37 13.94
C GLN A 137 36.47 10.27 14.99
N SER A 138 35.46 10.45 15.82
CA SER A 138 34.90 9.46 16.75
C SER A 138 34.37 8.24 16.00
N PHE A 139 33.61 8.44 14.91
CA PHE A 139 33.16 7.36 14.02
C PHE A 139 34.31 6.61 13.35
N LYS A 140 35.32 7.34 12.85
CA LYS A 140 36.50 6.75 12.20
C LYS A 140 37.36 5.93 13.17
N ASN A 141 37.44 6.32 14.44
CA ASN A 141 38.14 5.54 15.45
C ASN A 141 37.38 4.26 15.81
N ASP A 142 36.05 4.33 15.97
CA ASP A 142 35.21 3.17 16.31
C ASP A 142 35.23 2.11 15.19
N ILE A 143 35.23 2.54 13.91
CA ILE A 143 35.43 1.65 12.74
C ILE A 143 36.81 0.98 12.75
N LYS A 144 37.86 1.68 13.19
CA LYS A 144 39.23 1.13 13.23
C LYS A 144 39.44 0.11 14.34
N THR A 145 38.67 0.20 15.43
CA THR A 145 38.80 -0.66 16.62
C THR A 145 37.78 -1.80 16.66
N LEU A 146 36.84 -1.86 15.72
CA LEU A 146 35.91 -2.97 15.57
C LEU A 146 36.67 -4.23 15.09
N GLU A 147 36.96 -5.12 16.03
CA GLU A 147 37.51 -6.44 15.70
C GLU A 147 36.51 -7.19 14.80
N LYS A 148 37.02 -7.73 13.68
CA LYS A 148 36.24 -8.62 12.81
C LYS A 148 35.74 -9.80 13.66
N PRO A 149 34.45 -10.17 13.59
CA PRO A 149 33.96 -11.34 14.30
C PRO A 149 34.75 -12.57 13.85
N LYS A 150 35.11 -13.43 14.81
CA LYS A 150 35.84 -14.66 14.49
C LYS A 150 34.90 -15.60 13.75
N GLU A 151 35.43 -16.32 12.77
CA GLU A 151 34.69 -17.26 11.91
C GLU A 151 33.89 -18.32 12.70
N SER A 152 34.32 -18.62 13.93
CA SER A 152 33.63 -19.50 14.87
C SER A 152 32.31 -18.95 15.40
N ASP A 153 32.18 -17.62 15.51
CA ASP A 153 30.98 -16.96 16.03
C ASP A 153 29.87 -16.91 14.97
N LEU A 154 30.26 -16.89 13.69
CA LEU A 154 29.35 -16.98 12.54
C LEU A 154 28.77 -18.38 12.39
N LYS A 155 29.61 -19.42 12.49
CA LYS A 155 29.17 -20.83 12.36
C LYS A 155 28.20 -21.29 13.45
N ASN A 156 28.43 -20.87 14.70
CA ASN A 156 27.54 -21.23 15.81
C ASN A 156 26.19 -20.51 15.75
N GLN A 157 26.11 -19.33 15.10
CA GLN A 157 24.85 -18.62 14.88
C GLN A 157 24.08 -19.18 13.68
N GLU A 158 24.77 -19.54 12.59
CA GLU A 158 24.18 -20.21 11.41
C GLU A 158 23.60 -21.58 11.75
N GLU A 159 24.30 -22.42 12.53
CA GLU A 159 23.77 -23.74 12.91
C GLU A 159 22.55 -23.69 13.85
N SER A 160 22.40 -22.62 14.65
CA SER A 160 21.19 -22.42 15.47
C SER A 160 20.02 -21.85 14.67
N LEU A 161 20.31 -21.10 13.60
CA LEU A 161 19.31 -20.59 12.66
C LEU A 161 18.80 -21.71 11.75
N ASP A 162 19.70 -22.53 11.20
CA ASP A 162 19.37 -23.61 10.27
C ASP A 162 18.54 -24.70 10.95
N ARG A 163 18.75 -25.01 12.23
CA ARG A 163 17.89 -25.93 12.97
C ARG A 163 16.52 -25.35 13.32
N LYS A 164 16.37 -24.02 13.34
CA LYS A 164 15.06 -23.35 13.49
C LYS A 164 14.32 -23.20 12.16
N ILE A 165 15.06 -23.10 11.05
CA ILE A 165 14.54 -22.93 9.68
C ILE A 165 14.19 -24.29 9.05
N LEU A 166 14.89 -25.37 9.40
CA LEU A 166 14.68 -26.72 8.85
C LEU A 166 13.78 -27.62 9.71
N GLY A 167 13.05 -27.04 10.67
CA GLY A 167 11.97 -27.74 11.38
C GLY A 167 10.82 -28.05 10.42
N GLU A 168 10.85 -29.26 9.86
CA GLU A 168 9.82 -29.90 9.02
C GLU A 168 9.52 -29.18 7.69
N ILE A 169 10.21 -29.59 6.61
CA ILE A 169 9.69 -29.41 5.25
C ILE A 169 8.43 -30.26 5.15
N ILE A 170 7.28 -29.65 5.44
CA ILE A 170 5.96 -30.25 5.21
C ILE A 170 5.79 -30.36 3.68
N PRO A 171 5.40 -31.52 3.14
CA PRO A 171 5.13 -31.64 1.71
C PRO A 171 3.99 -30.69 1.31
N LEU A 172 4.26 -29.81 0.33
CA LEU A 172 3.24 -28.95 -0.29
C LEU A 172 2.14 -29.82 -0.92
N PRO A 173 0.84 -29.50 -0.73
CA PRO A 173 -0.24 -30.19 -1.45
C PRO A 173 -0.12 -29.96 -2.96
N LEU A 174 -0.52 -30.97 -3.73
CA LEU A 174 -0.17 -31.15 -5.15
C LEU A 174 -0.92 -30.25 -6.17
N ASP A 175 -1.81 -29.35 -5.76
CA ASP A 175 -2.38 -28.29 -6.63
C ASP A 175 -3.17 -27.23 -5.82
N GLU A 176 -2.46 -26.22 -5.28
CA GLU A 176 -3.07 -25.13 -4.49
C GLU A 176 -4.03 -24.25 -5.30
N GLU A 177 -3.89 -24.18 -6.63
CA GLU A 177 -4.79 -23.41 -7.50
C GLU A 177 -6.16 -24.11 -7.59
N SER A 178 -6.16 -25.43 -7.81
CA SER A 178 -7.39 -26.24 -7.78
C SER A 178 -8.10 -26.19 -6.42
N GLU A 179 -7.34 -26.12 -5.32
CA GLU A 179 -7.91 -26.00 -3.97
C GLU A 179 -8.60 -24.64 -3.76
N LEU A 180 -7.99 -23.53 -4.18
CA LEU A 180 -8.65 -22.20 -4.12
C LEU A 180 -9.89 -22.14 -5.01
N GLU A 181 -9.84 -22.75 -6.19
CA GLU A 181 -11.00 -22.84 -7.08
C GLU A 181 -12.13 -23.65 -6.42
N PHE A 182 -11.82 -24.80 -5.82
CA PHE A 182 -12.80 -25.60 -5.09
C PHE A 182 -13.41 -24.83 -3.91
N LEU A 183 -12.59 -24.19 -3.08
CA LEU A 183 -13.05 -23.39 -1.94
C LEU A 183 -13.98 -22.25 -2.38
N SER A 184 -13.71 -21.63 -3.53
CA SER A 184 -14.57 -20.55 -4.06
C SER A 184 -15.99 -21.00 -4.43
N GLN A 185 -16.21 -22.31 -4.60
CA GLN A 185 -17.50 -22.89 -4.99
C GLN A 185 -18.37 -23.29 -3.79
N VAL A 186 -17.83 -23.30 -2.57
CA VAL A 186 -18.53 -23.76 -1.36
C VAL A 186 -18.69 -22.61 -0.37
N LEU A 187 -19.94 -22.30 -0.01
CA LEU A 187 -20.26 -21.24 0.95
C LEU A 187 -20.96 -21.80 2.21
N PRO A 188 -20.60 -21.36 3.43
CA PRO A 188 -19.45 -20.48 3.73
C PRO A 188 -18.12 -21.18 3.45
N ILE A 189 -17.11 -20.41 3.02
CA ILE A 189 -15.77 -20.95 2.77
C ILE A 189 -15.22 -21.44 4.11
N GLN A 190 -14.82 -22.70 4.14
CA GLN A 190 -14.19 -23.30 5.31
C GLN A 190 -12.67 -23.08 5.23
N ILE A 191 -12.11 -22.47 6.27
CA ILE A 191 -10.65 -22.31 6.37
C ILE A 191 -10.04 -23.71 6.59
N PRO A 192 -9.02 -24.10 5.80
CA PRO A 192 -8.30 -25.34 6.04
C PRO A 192 -7.72 -25.39 7.46
N ALA A 193 -7.94 -26.50 8.17
CA ALA A 193 -7.57 -26.63 9.58
C ALA A 193 -6.06 -26.47 9.86
N ASN A 194 -5.22 -26.72 8.86
CA ASN A 194 -3.77 -26.54 8.95
C ASN A 194 -3.28 -25.52 7.93
N LEU A 195 -3.53 -24.22 8.17
CA LEU A 195 -2.99 -23.17 7.31
C LEU A 195 -1.46 -23.25 7.18
N SER A 196 -0.74 -23.75 8.20
CA SER A 196 0.73 -23.81 8.20
C SER A 196 1.32 -24.67 7.07
N SER A 197 0.55 -25.63 6.52
CA SER A 197 1.02 -26.50 5.41
C SER A 197 0.89 -25.89 4.02
N PHE A 198 0.22 -24.75 3.88
CA PHE A 198 0.02 -24.06 2.59
C PHE A 198 1.06 -22.96 2.38
N SER A 199 1.28 -22.55 1.13
CA SER A 199 2.18 -21.45 0.79
C SER A 199 1.66 -20.08 1.27
N ALA A 200 2.57 -19.11 1.50
CA ALA A 200 2.18 -17.73 1.79
C ALA A 200 1.26 -17.09 0.72
N ASN A 201 1.48 -17.45 -0.55
CA ASN A 201 0.66 -16.98 -1.66
C ASN A 201 -0.77 -17.54 -1.58
N PHE A 202 -0.93 -18.83 -1.30
CA PHE A 202 -2.24 -19.45 -1.10
C PHE A 202 -3.01 -18.75 0.03
N ILE A 203 -2.40 -18.56 1.19
CA ILE A 203 -3.06 -17.93 2.35
C ILE A 203 -3.46 -16.49 2.03
N PHE A 204 -2.60 -15.74 1.34
CA PHE A 204 -2.95 -14.38 0.96
C PHE A 204 -4.13 -14.33 0.00
N ASN A 205 -4.22 -15.26 -0.96
CA ASN A 205 -5.34 -15.35 -1.89
C ASN A 205 -6.61 -15.86 -1.20
N LEU A 206 -6.49 -16.79 -0.26
CA LEU A 206 -7.59 -17.23 0.60
C LEU A 206 -8.16 -16.05 1.41
N ALA A 207 -7.30 -15.21 2.01
CA ALA A 207 -7.74 -14.02 2.75
C ALA A 207 -8.52 -13.02 1.85
N LYS A 208 -8.08 -12.83 0.60
CA LYS A 208 -8.82 -12.01 -0.38
C LYS A 208 -10.17 -12.61 -0.74
N LEU A 209 -10.22 -13.92 -0.94
CA LEU A 209 -11.44 -14.65 -1.28
C LEU A 209 -12.45 -14.60 -0.14
N LEU A 210 -12.02 -14.87 1.10
CA LEU A 210 -12.83 -14.73 2.30
C LEU A 210 -13.39 -13.30 2.45
N LYS A 211 -12.56 -12.28 2.20
CA LYS A 211 -13.01 -10.88 2.18
C LYS A 211 -14.09 -10.63 1.12
N SER A 212 -13.95 -11.16 -0.10
CA SER A 212 -14.96 -10.95 -1.16
C SER A 212 -16.29 -11.64 -0.86
N HIS A 213 -16.30 -12.66 -0.01
CA HIS A 213 -17.50 -13.34 0.49
C HIS A 213 -17.98 -12.82 1.86
N GLU A 214 -17.52 -11.63 2.28
CA GLU A 214 -17.89 -10.99 3.55
C GLU A 214 -17.56 -11.79 4.83
N GLN A 215 -16.73 -12.85 4.72
CA GLN A 215 -16.17 -13.61 5.85
C GLN A 215 -14.97 -12.87 6.45
N VAL A 216 -15.22 -11.68 6.99
CA VAL A 216 -14.16 -10.73 7.38
C VAL A 216 -13.29 -11.23 8.53
N SER A 217 -13.87 -11.87 9.55
CA SER A 217 -13.11 -12.42 10.68
C SER A 217 -12.17 -13.53 10.24
N ASP A 218 -12.65 -14.41 9.37
CA ASP A 218 -11.87 -15.51 8.79
C ASP A 218 -10.74 -14.98 7.89
N ALA A 219 -11.04 -13.95 7.09
CA ALA A 219 -10.04 -13.27 6.26
C ALA A 219 -8.92 -12.65 7.11
N LEU A 220 -9.27 -12.02 8.24
CA LEU A 220 -8.30 -11.44 9.16
C LEU A 220 -7.44 -12.52 9.83
N TYR A 221 -8.06 -13.61 10.27
CA TYR A 221 -7.35 -14.76 10.84
C TYR A 221 -6.32 -15.36 9.87
N ALA A 222 -6.71 -15.57 8.61
CA ALA A 222 -5.80 -16.06 7.58
C ALA A 222 -4.63 -15.09 7.35
N LEU A 223 -4.89 -13.78 7.36
CA LEU A 223 -3.87 -12.76 7.14
C LEU A 223 -2.91 -12.61 8.32
N GLU A 224 -3.41 -12.67 9.56
CA GLU A 224 -2.56 -12.67 10.76
C GLU A 224 -1.68 -13.94 10.80
N SER A 225 -2.23 -15.10 10.42
CA SER A 225 -1.47 -16.35 10.27
C SER A 225 -0.38 -16.27 9.19
N LEU A 226 -0.60 -15.47 8.14
CA LEU A 226 0.40 -15.21 7.11
C LEU A 226 1.56 -14.37 7.66
N GLU A 227 1.29 -13.34 8.46
CA GLU A 227 2.31 -12.41 8.97
C GLU A 227 3.28 -13.04 9.98
N GLU A 228 2.90 -14.14 10.63
CA GLU A 228 3.78 -14.90 11.54
C GLU A 228 4.90 -15.66 10.82
N ARG A 229 4.82 -15.77 9.50
CA ARG A 229 5.76 -16.55 8.70
C ARG A 229 6.96 -15.72 8.24
N VAL A 230 8.08 -16.40 8.04
CA VAL A 230 9.32 -15.78 7.53
C VAL A 230 9.56 -16.26 6.10
N GLU A 231 8.81 -15.68 5.14
CA GLU A 231 8.87 -16.06 3.72
C GLU A 231 9.13 -14.85 2.80
N PRO A 232 9.91 -14.98 1.71
CA PRO A 232 10.18 -13.90 0.75
C PRO A 232 8.92 -13.21 0.21
N PHE A 233 7.83 -13.97 0.04
CA PHE A 233 6.54 -13.46 -0.40
C PHE A 233 6.04 -12.31 0.49
N ILE A 234 6.14 -12.47 1.82
CA ILE A 234 5.63 -11.49 2.78
C ILE A 234 6.38 -10.18 2.68
N PHE A 235 7.70 -10.23 2.48
CA PHE A 235 8.51 -9.02 2.27
C PHE A 235 8.16 -8.33 0.95
N TYR A 236 7.99 -9.09 -0.14
CA TYR A 236 7.65 -8.54 -1.46
C TYR A 236 6.25 -7.90 -1.48
N TYR A 237 5.28 -8.55 -0.84
CA TYR A 237 3.87 -8.14 -0.82
C TYR A 237 3.47 -7.38 0.44
N ARG A 238 4.43 -6.98 1.30
CA ARG A 238 4.19 -6.34 2.60
C ARG A 238 3.14 -5.22 2.55
N LYS A 239 3.28 -4.29 1.61
CA LYS A 239 2.35 -3.15 1.49
C LYS A 239 0.93 -3.59 1.13
N GLN A 240 0.78 -4.63 0.31
CA GLN A 240 -0.54 -5.16 -0.06
C GLN A 240 -1.17 -5.96 1.08
N ILE A 241 -0.35 -6.71 1.83
CA ILE A 241 -0.76 -7.42 3.05
C ILE A 241 -1.25 -6.40 4.09
N GLN A 242 -0.44 -5.38 4.40
CA GLN A 242 -0.81 -4.32 5.33
C GLN A 242 -2.05 -3.54 4.87
N HIS A 243 -2.18 -3.27 3.57
CA HIS A 243 -3.37 -2.61 3.04
C HIS A 243 -4.63 -3.45 3.25
N LEU A 244 -4.57 -4.74 2.91
CA LEU A 244 -5.69 -5.66 3.14
C LEU A 244 -6.02 -5.76 4.64
N LYS A 245 -5.01 -5.84 5.50
CA LYS A 245 -5.15 -5.88 6.96
C LYS A 245 -5.85 -4.64 7.48
N ALA A 246 -5.40 -3.46 7.08
CA ALA A 246 -6.02 -2.20 7.45
C ALA A 246 -7.51 -2.15 7.07
N VAL A 247 -7.86 -2.60 5.87
CA VAL A 247 -9.26 -2.67 5.41
C VAL A 247 -10.09 -3.63 6.28
N LEU A 248 -9.55 -4.81 6.61
CA LEU A 248 -10.24 -5.79 7.47
C LEU A 248 -10.40 -5.29 8.91
N LEU A 249 -9.36 -4.71 9.49
CA LEU A 249 -9.39 -4.11 10.83
C LEU A 249 -10.41 -2.95 10.93
N SER A 250 -10.55 -2.18 9.85
CA SER A 250 -11.51 -1.07 9.73
C SER A 250 -12.97 -1.53 9.65
N HIS A 251 -13.23 -2.81 9.39
CA HIS A 251 -14.56 -3.31 9.09
C HIS A 251 -15.51 -3.20 10.28
N ARG A 252 -16.81 -2.99 9.98
CA ARG A 252 -17.85 -2.75 10.99
C ARG A 252 -18.02 -3.88 12.02
N THR A 253 -17.62 -5.09 11.70
CA THR A 253 -17.68 -6.25 12.62
C THR A 253 -16.42 -6.41 13.46
N ILE A 254 -15.28 -5.89 13.01
CA ILE A 254 -13.99 -6.01 13.71
C ILE A 254 -13.72 -4.78 14.59
N LYS A 255 -13.98 -3.58 14.08
CA LYS A 255 -13.88 -2.29 14.80
C LYS A 255 -12.51 -2.04 15.49
N ARG A 256 -11.42 -2.61 14.99
CA ARG A 256 -10.05 -2.38 15.49
C ARG A 256 -9.43 -1.15 14.80
N TRP A 257 -10.08 0.01 14.96
CA TRP A 257 -9.72 1.24 14.23
C TRP A 257 -8.34 1.77 14.56
N ASP A 258 -7.89 1.63 15.82
CA ASP A 258 -6.54 2.02 16.22
C ASP A 258 -5.46 1.25 15.45
N ASP A 259 -5.60 -0.08 15.40
CA ASP A 259 -4.69 -0.95 14.67
C ASP A 259 -4.73 -0.62 13.16
N ALA A 260 -5.92 -0.36 12.61
CA ALA A 260 -6.07 0.06 11.22
C ALA A 260 -5.34 1.39 10.93
N ILE A 261 -5.46 2.38 11.81
CA ILE A 261 -4.78 3.68 11.69
C ILE A 261 -3.26 3.49 11.68
N VAL A 262 -2.72 2.63 12.55
CA VAL A 262 -1.29 2.33 12.59
C VAL A 262 -0.80 1.80 11.25
N GLU A 263 -1.46 0.78 10.70
CA GLU A 263 -1.10 0.20 9.40
C GLU A 263 -1.19 1.23 8.27
N LEU A 264 -2.25 2.02 8.23
CA LEU A 264 -2.46 3.06 7.20
C LEU A 264 -1.43 4.20 7.29
N ARG A 265 -1.00 4.60 8.50
CA ARG A 265 0.05 5.61 8.67
C ARG A 265 1.39 5.12 8.14
N TYR A 266 1.72 3.84 8.36
CA TYR A 266 2.91 3.23 7.76
C TYR A 266 2.82 3.24 6.23
N LEU A 267 1.69 2.83 5.66
CA LEU A 267 1.47 2.85 4.21
C LEU A 267 1.61 4.26 3.62
N TYR A 268 1.04 5.26 4.29
CA TYR A 268 1.15 6.65 3.88
C TYR A 268 2.59 7.17 3.93
N ALA A 269 3.31 6.92 5.02
CA ALA A 269 4.72 7.31 5.18
C ALA A 269 5.64 6.65 4.14
N ASP A 270 5.32 5.42 3.75
CA ASP A 270 6.02 4.64 2.72
C ASP A 270 5.64 5.03 1.28
N GLY A 271 4.78 6.05 1.11
CA GLY A 271 4.32 6.54 -0.18
C GLY A 271 3.45 5.55 -0.96
N TYR A 272 2.86 4.55 -0.30
CA TYR A 272 1.96 3.61 -0.94
C TYR A 272 0.70 4.36 -1.42
N HIS A 273 0.42 4.27 -2.72
CA HIS A 273 -0.72 4.96 -3.34
C HIS A 273 -0.71 6.49 -3.08
N PHE A 274 0.46 7.13 -2.93
CA PHE A 274 0.56 8.57 -2.59
C PHE A 274 -0.08 9.51 -3.63
N GLN A 275 -0.27 9.05 -4.87
CA GLN A 275 -0.96 9.82 -5.93
C GLN A 275 -2.45 9.51 -6.02
N GLU A 276 -2.96 8.64 -5.16
CA GLU A 276 -4.35 8.20 -5.11
C GLU A 276 -4.95 8.58 -3.74
N PRO A 277 -6.25 8.90 -3.69
CA PRO A 277 -6.89 9.36 -2.46
C PRO A 277 -7.16 8.22 -1.45
N GLU A 278 -6.96 6.96 -1.83
CA GLU A 278 -7.42 5.78 -1.09
C GLU A 278 -6.93 5.75 0.37
N ILE A 279 -5.61 5.84 0.59
CA ILE A 279 -5.03 5.74 1.94
C ILE A 279 -5.47 6.90 2.83
N LEU A 280 -5.52 8.13 2.28
CA LEU A 280 -6.03 9.30 3.00
C LEU A 280 -7.49 9.13 3.40
N THR A 281 -8.28 8.56 2.51
CA THR A 281 -9.71 8.30 2.72
C THR A 281 -9.94 7.25 3.80
N LEU A 282 -9.16 6.16 3.80
CA LEU A 282 -9.22 5.14 4.83
C LEU A 282 -8.76 5.69 6.19
N LEU A 283 -7.72 6.53 6.22
CA LEU A 283 -7.28 7.21 7.45
C LEU A 283 -8.37 8.13 8.00
N ALA A 284 -8.92 9.00 7.15
CA ALA A 284 -9.98 9.93 7.52
C ALA A 284 -11.21 9.18 8.07
N SER A 285 -11.60 8.10 7.41
CA SER A 285 -12.73 7.26 7.81
C SER A 285 -12.50 6.60 9.17
N ASN A 286 -11.30 6.10 9.45
CA ASN A 286 -10.99 5.50 10.75
C ASN A 286 -10.87 6.53 11.87
N TYR A 287 -10.30 7.71 11.62
CA TYR A 287 -10.30 8.80 12.60
C TYR A 287 -11.72 9.28 12.92
N LYS A 288 -12.57 9.45 11.90
CA LYS A 288 -13.99 9.75 12.08
C LYS A 288 -14.67 8.69 12.96
N ARG A 289 -14.52 7.39 12.65
CA ARG A 289 -15.14 6.32 13.46
C ARG A 289 -14.63 6.31 14.89
N LYS A 290 -13.30 6.41 15.09
CA LYS A 290 -12.69 6.45 16.41
C LYS A 290 -13.18 7.61 17.27
N ALA A 291 -13.41 8.77 16.67
CA ALA A 291 -13.90 9.94 17.38
C ALA A 291 -15.40 9.84 17.72
N LEU A 292 -16.23 9.35 16.78
CA LEU A 292 -17.68 9.37 16.91
C LEU A 292 -18.27 8.18 17.68
N TYR A 293 -17.55 7.06 17.78
CA TYR A 293 -18.06 5.85 18.41
C TYR A 293 -17.32 5.49 19.70
N HIS A 294 -18.09 5.01 20.66
CA HIS A 294 -17.58 4.38 21.86
C HIS A 294 -17.07 2.96 21.55
N PRO A 295 -16.12 2.38 22.32
CA PRO A 295 -15.61 1.02 22.08
C PRO A 295 -16.67 -0.10 22.08
N ASN A 296 -17.82 0.09 22.74
CA ASN A 296 -18.95 -0.84 22.67
C ASN A 296 -19.74 -0.75 21.34
N GLY A 297 -19.37 0.17 20.45
CA GLY A 297 -19.97 0.36 19.14
C GLY A 297 -21.16 1.29 19.07
N THR A 298 -21.54 1.97 20.17
CA THR A 298 -22.57 3.02 20.15
C THR A 298 -21.96 4.38 19.80
N LEU A 299 -22.78 5.35 19.37
CA LEU A 299 -22.31 6.73 19.18
C LEU A 299 -21.98 7.38 20.53
N ASN A 300 -20.91 8.15 20.57
CA ASN A 300 -20.52 8.97 21.71
C ASN A 300 -21.50 10.14 21.90
N HIS A 301 -21.66 10.60 23.14
CA HIS A 301 -22.25 11.92 23.39
C HIS A 301 -21.26 13.02 22.98
N LYS A 302 -21.75 14.24 22.70
CA LYS A 302 -20.93 15.35 22.18
C LYS A 302 -19.68 15.60 23.02
N GLU A 303 -19.82 15.54 24.34
CA GLU A 303 -18.76 15.81 25.32
C GLU A 303 -17.66 14.74 25.33
N GLN A 304 -17.92 13.57 24.77
CA GLN A 304 -17.01 12.42 24.71
C GLN A 304 -16.26 12.34 23.38
N VAL A 305 -16.62 13.15 22.39
CA VAL A 305 -16.01 13.12 21.07
C VAL A 305 -14.64 13.78 21.10
N ASP A 306 -13.63 13.08 20.57
CA ASP A 306 -12.33 13.68 20.31
C ASP A 306 -12.40 14.57 19.07
N ILE A 307 -12.57 15.87 19.31
CA ILE A 307 -12.71 16.87 18.25
C ILE A 307 -11.45 16.98 17.38
N ASN A 308 -10.26 16.74 17.95
CA ASN A 308 -9.00 16.83 17.20
C ASN A 308 -8.92 15.71 16.15
N LEU A 309 -9.43 14.52 16.46
CA LEU A 309 -9.51 13.42 15.49
C LEU A 309 -10.51 13.72 14.38
N LEU A 310 -11.63 14.40 14.69
CA LEU A 310 -12.57 14.83 13.66
C LEU A 310 -11.99 15.91 12.75
N GLN A 311 -11.28 16.89 13.30
CA GLN A 311 -10.60 17.92 12.52
C GLN A 311 -9.55 17.28 11.60
N GLN A 312 -8.73 16.36 12.11
CA GLN A 312 -7.79 15.58 11.30
C GLN A 312 -8.48 14.77 10.20
N ALA A 313 -9.62 14.14 10.50
CA ALA A 313 -10.40 13.42 9.48
C ALA A 313 -10.89 14.37 8.37
N ASN A 314 -11.35 15.56 8.74
CA ASN A 314 -11.82 16.57 7.78
C ASN A 314 -10.68 17.08 6.87
N GLU A 315 -9.50 17.35 7.45
CA GLU A 315 -8.29 17.74 6.69
C GLU A 315 -7.87 16.64 5.72
N LEU A 316 -7.86 15.38 6.15
CA LEU A 316 -7.53 14.25 5.26
C LEU A 316 -8.54 14.06 4.13
N TYR A 317 -9.84 14.29 4.38
CA TYR A 317 -10.83 14.30 3.31
C TYR A 317 -10.64 15.48 2.35
N GLU A 318 -10.16 16.63 2.83
CA GLU A 318 -9.78 17.76 1.96
C GLU A 318 -8.60 17.41 1.06
N ASP A 319 -7.55 16.84 1.62
CA ASP A 319 -6.39 16.37 0.86
C ASP A 319 -6.80 15.31 -0.18
N ALA A 320 -7.65 14.35 0.23
CA ALA A 320 -8.20 13.35 -0.68
C ALA A 320 -9.05 13.99 -1.80
N TYR A 321 -9.90 14.98 -1.48
CA TYR A 321 -10.69 15.73 -2.45
C TYR A 321 -9.84 16.48 -3.47
N ASN A 322 -8.72 17.05 -3.03
CA ASN A 322 -7.78 17.82 -3.86
C ASN A 322 -6.93 16.92 -4.75
N LEU A 323 -6.56 15.72 -4.28
CA LEU A 323 -5.82 14.73 -5.07
C LEU A 323 -6.71 14.01 -6.09
N SER A 324 -8.01 13.88 -5.78
CA SER A 324 -8.96 13.12 -6.59
C SER A 324 -9.30 13.80 -7.92
N LYS A 325 -9.09 13.07 -9.01
CA LYS A 325 -9.54 13.48 -10.36
C LYS A 325 -10.90 12.89 -10.73
N LYS A 326 -11.22 11.73 -10.14
CA LYS A 326 -12.46 10.99 -10.29
C LYS A 326 -13.05 10.79 -8.89
N ASP A 327 -14.36 10.61 -8.80
CA ASP A 327 -15.05 10.26 -7.55
C ASP A 327 -14.87 11.26 -6.40
N ARG A 328 -14.61 12.53 -6.73
CA ARG A 328 -14.47 13.64 -5.77
C ARG A 328 -15.68 13.79 -4.85
N TYR A 329 -16.85 13.33 -5.30
CA TYR A 329 -18.10 13.42 -4.55
C TYR A 329 -18.03 12.71 -3.20
N TYR A 330 -17.36 11.55 -3.10
CA TYR A 330 -17.28 10.78 -1.85
C TYR A 330 -16.51 11.55 -0.76
N HIS A 331 -15.39 12.18 -1.13
CA HIS A 331 -14.62 13.00 -0.19
C HIS A 331 -15.37 14.28 0.16
N ALA A 332 -16.00 14.92 -0.82
CA ALA A 332 -16.74 16.17 -0.64
C ALA A 332 -17.92 16.02 0.32
N ILE A 333 -18.74 14.96 0.19
CA ILE A 333 -19.88 14.77 1.07
C ILE A 333 -19.44 14.44 2.50
N ASN A 334 -18.37 13.65 2.66
CA ASN A 334 -17.81 13.39 3.99
C ASN A 334 -17.29 14.67 4.64
N ARG A 335 -16.66 15.59 3.90
CA ARG A 335 -16.30 16.92 4.41
C ARG A 335 -17.53 17.73 4.83
N ALA A 336 -18.58 17.76 4.00
CA ALA A 336 -19.80 18.49 4.31
C ALA A 336 -20.43 18.04 5.63
N TYR A 337 -20.54 16.73 5.84
CA TYR A 337 -20.96 16.18 7.13
C TYR A 337 -20.03 16.56 8.27
N MET A 338 -18.71 16.42 8.06
CA MET A 338 -17.71 16.73 9.08
C MET A 338 -17.79 18.20 9.52
N MET A 339 -17.95 19.14 8.59
CA MET A 339 -18.09 20.57 8.88
C MET A 339 -19.26 20.85 9.83
N LEU A 340 -20.44 20.27 9.55
CA LEU A 340 -21.64 20.48 10.38
C LEU A 340 -21.57 19.75 11.73
N ILE A 341 -21.02 18.53 11.75
CA ILE A 341 -20.85 17.75 12.98
C ILE A 341 -19.87 18.45 13.93
N ILE A 342 -18.72 18.92 13.41
CA ILE A 342 -17.72 19.67 14.20
C ILE A 342 -18.35 20.93 14.78
N ASP A 343 -19.02 21.74 13.94
CA ASP A 343 -19.67 22.99 14.36
C ASP A 343 -20.68 22.75 15.49
N ALA A 344 -21.50 21.69 15.36
CA ALA A 344 -22.51 21.34 16.35
C ALA A 344 -21.95 20.75 17.65
N ILE A 345 -20.78 20.11 17.62
CA ILE A 345 -20.09 19.60 18.81
C ILE A 345 -19.41 20.75 19.56
N GLU A 346 -18.76 21.65 18.83
CA GLU A 346 -18.09 22.83 19.41
C GLU A 346 -19.08 23.87 19.95
N GLY A 347 -20.37 23.75 19.62
CA GLY A 347 -21.40 24.70 20.04
C GLY A 347 -21.32 26.04 19.30
N ASN A 348 -20.71 26.03 18.13
CA ASN A 348 -20.61 27.21 17.27
C ASN A 348 -21.96 27.50 16.62
N ASN A 349 -22.27 28.79 16.43
CA ASN A 349 -23.45 29.24 15.70
C ASN A 349 -23.11 29.64 14.26
N GLU A 350 -22.15 28.94 13.62
CA GLU A 350 -21.69 29.24 12.25
C GLU A 350 -22.40 28.40 11.17
N LYS A 351 -23.50 27.72 11.51
CA LYS A 351 -24.27 26.87 10.59
C LYS A 351 -24.50 27.49 9.20
N GLN A 352 -24.90 28.76 9.14
CA GLN A 352 -25.12 29.46 7.88
C GLN A 352 -23.85 29.58 7.03
N LYS A 353 -22.70 29.85 7.66
CA LYS A 353 -21.40 29.88 6.97
C LYS A 353 -21.01 28.50 6.45
N ARG A 354 -21.22 27.44 7.26
CA ARG A 354 -20.99 26.05 6.82
C ARG A 354 -21.88 25.66 5.65
N GLN A 355 -23.13 26.08 5.65
CA GLN A 355 -24.03 25.84 4.51
C GLN A 355 -23.54 26.53 3.24
N ILE A 356 -22.98 27.74 3.31
CA ILE A 356 -22.38 28.42 2.15
C ILE A 356 -21.15 27.64 1.63
N GLU A 357 -20.32 27.11 2.53
CA GLU A 357 -19.18 26.25 2.17
C GLU A 357 -19.67 24.96 1.47
N ILE A 358 -20.71 24.32 1.99
CA ILE A 358 -21.33 23.11 1.42
C ILE A 358 -21.92 23.38 0.03
N VAL A 359 -22.65 24.48 -0.14
CA VAL A 359 -23.17 24.93 -1.45
C VAL A 359 -22.03 25.12 -2.43
N THR A 360 -20.90 25.66 -1.98
CA THR A 360 -19.71 25.86 -2.83
C THR A 360 -19.13 24.52 -3.27
N LEU A 361 -18.91 23.57 -2.35
CA LEU A 361 -18.45 22.22 -2.68
C LEU A 361 -19.39 21.53 -3.67
N TYR A 362 -20.69 21.56 -3.41
CA TYR A 362 -21.68 20.93 -4.29
C TYR A 362 -21.67 21.53 -5.70
N ASN A 363 -21.63 22.85 -5.82
CA ASN A 363 -21.56 23.53 -7.12
C ASN A 363 -20.26 23.23 -7.89
N GLU A 364 -19.13 23.03 -7.21
CA GLU A 364 -17.89 22.57 -7.84
C GLU A 364 -18.03 21.17 -8.43
N LEU A 365 -18.67 20.25 -7.70
CA LEU A 365 -18.98 18.91 -8.21
C LEU A 365 -19.88 18.97 -9.44
N LEU A 366 -20.97 19.74 -9.38
CA LEU A 366 -21.89 19.91 -10.52
C LEU A 366 -21.16 20.42 -11.77
N LYS A 367 -20.28 21.43 -11.61
CA LYS A 367 -19.45 21.95 -12.71
C LYS A 367 -18.52 20.91 -13.32
N SER A 368 -18.12 19.91 -12.53
CA SER A 368 -17.29 18.78 -12.99
C SER A 368 -18.10 17.64 -13.62
N GLY A 369 -19.42 17.79 -13.75
CA GLY A 369 -20.29 16.78 -14.36
C GLY A 369 -20.84 15.74 -13.39
N PHE A 370 -20.87 16.02 -12.09
CA PHE A 370 -21.54 15.19 -11.09
C PHE A 370 -23.07 15.48 -11.05
N PRO A 371 -23.93 14.45 -10.85
CA PRO A 371 -23.62 13.03 -10.98
C PRO A 371 -23.35 12.69 -12.46
N SER A 372 -22.29 11.93 -12.68
CA SER A 372 -21.89 11.46 -14.01
C SER A 372 -22.68 10.22 -14.46
N ASP A 373 -23.17 9.45 -13.49
CA ASP A 373 -24.03 8.30 -13.68
C ASP A 373 -25.24 8.42 -12.75
N LYS A 374 -26.44 8.53 -13.34
CA LYS A 374 -27.71 8.63 -12.60
C LYS A 374 -28.26 7.27 -12.16
N THR A 375 -27.59 6.18 -12.54
CA THR A 375 -27.93 4.81 -12.16
C THR A 375 -27.10 4.32 -10.97
N ASP A 376 -25.96 4.99 -10.72
CA ASP A 376 -25.07 4.74 -9.59
C ASP A 376 -25.68 5.28 -8.29
N TRP A 377 -26.06 4.35 -7.39
CA TRP A 377 -26.61 4.69 -6.08
C TRP A 377 -25.70 5.64 -5.31
N TRP A 378 -24.38 5.47 -5.34
CA TRP A 378 -23.47 6.29 -4.54
C TRP A 378 -23.44 7.74 -4.99
N GLN A 379 -23.53 8.00 -6.30
CA GLN A 379 -23.60 9.35 -6.82
C GLN A 379 -24.95 10.01 -6.54
N VAL A 380 -26.04 9.27 -6.76
CA VAL A 380 -27.40 9.77 -6.52
C VAL A 380 -27.65 10.04 -5.05
N THR A 381 -27.31 9.10 -4.17
CA THR A 381 -27.45 9.27 -2.71
C THR A 381 -26.58 10.41 -2.21
N THR A 382 -25.34 10.56 -2.71
CA THR A 382 -24.49 11.69 -2.36
C THR A 382 -25.13 13.03 -2.75
N GLN A 383 -25.76 13.10 -3.93
CA GLN A 383 -26.47 14.30 -4.37
C GLN A 383 -27.63 14.63 -3.42
N ILE A 384 -28.41 13.62 -3.04
CA ILE A 384 -29.53 13.74 -2.10
C ILE A 384 -29.01 14.22 -0.73
N GLU A 385 -27.94 13.62 -0.21
CA GLU A 385 -27.35 14.00 1.06
C GLU A 385 -26.87 15.46 1.05
N PHE A 386 -26.24 15.94 -0.03
CA PHE A 386 -25.91 17.35 -0.16
C PHE A 386 -27.13 18.26 -0.06
N LEU A 387 -28.23 17.91 -0.73
CA LEU A 387 -29.48 18.68 -0.68
C LEU A 387 -30.07 18.72 0.73
N ILE A 388 -30.05 17.59 1.46
CA ILE A 388 -30.46 17.51 2.86
C ILE A 388 -29.61 18.43 3.75
N LEU A 389 -28.27 18.38 3.63
CA LEU A 389 -27.37 19.22 4.42
C LEU A 389 -27.54 20.72 4.13
N MET A 390 -28.05 21.07 2.94
CA MET A 390 -28.42 22.43 2.54
C MET A 390 -29.87 22.82 2.90
N GLN A 391 -30.63 21.94 3.58
CA GLN A 391 -32.06 22.11 3.91
C GLN A 391 -32.96 22.27 2.67
N ARG A 392 -32.70 21.47 1.62
CA ARG A 392 -33.45 21.46 0.35
C ARG A 392 -34.19 20.14 0.17
N ASP A 393 -34.95 19.75 1.19
CA ASP A 393 -35.58 18.43 1.29
C ASP A 393 -36.53 18.10 0.13
N SER A 394 -37.26 19.09 -0.39
CA SER A 394 -38.13 18.89 -1.56
C SER A 394 -37.33 18.46 -2.80
N GLU A 395 -36.18 19.09 -3.04
CA GLU A 395 -35.32 18.72 -4.17
C GLU A 395 -34.62 17.38 -3.94
N ALA A 396 -34.30 17.07 -2.68
CA ALA A 396 -33.77 15.76 -2.31
C ALA A 396 -34.78 14.63 -2.66
N LEU A 397 -36.06 14.85 -2.36
CA LEU A 397 -37.14 13.94 -2.73
C LEU A 397 -37.30 13.84 -4.25
N ASP A 398 -37.29 14.97 -4.98
CA ASP A 398 -37.38 14.96 -6.45
C ASP A 398 -36.24 14.14 -7.09
N VAL A 399 -35.02 14.24 -6.56
CA VAL A 399 -33.87 13.45 -7.03
C VAL A 399 -34.07 11.96 -6.71
N PHE A 400 -34.59 11.63 -5.53
CA PHE A 400 -34.88 10.26 -5.13
C PHE A 400 -35.98 9.62 -5.98
N GLU A 401 -37.10 10.31 -6.22
CA GLU A 401 -38.19 9.84 -7.08
C GLU A 401 -37.75 9.61 -8.54
N GLY A 402 -36.74 10.36 -8.99
CA GLY A 402 -36.11 10.16 -10.29
C GLY A 402 -35.21 8.93 -10.38
N TYR A 403 -34.86 8.28 -9.26
CA TYR A 403 -34.02 7.09 -9.23
C TYR A 403 -34.85 5.83 -9.46
N SER A 404 -34.54 5.07 -10.51
CA SER A 404 -35.35 3.94 -10.97
C SER A 404 -34.69 2.56 -10.78
N PHE A 405 -33.55 2.50 -10.10
CA PHE A 405 -32.79 1.26 -9.90
C PHE A 405 -32.92 0.75 -8.47
N THR A 406 -32.60 -0.52 -8.25
CA THR A 406 -32.61 -1.13 -6.91
C THR A 406 -31.18 -1.09 -6.34
N PRO A 407 -30.93 -0.32 -5.27
CA PRO A 407 -29.63 -0.31 -4.63
C PRO A 407 -29.40 -1.62 -3.87
N LYS A 408 -28.15 -1.94 -3.55
CA LYS A 408 -27.87 -3.09 -2.69
C LYS A 408 -28.17 -2.71 -1.24
N ALA A 409 -28.68 -3.66 -0.45
CA ALA A 409 -29.06 -3.43 0.94
C ALA A 409 -27.95 -2.77 1.78
N PHE A 410 -26.68 -3.19 1.60
CA PHE A 410 -25.58 -2.61 2.36
C PHE A 410 -25.30 -1.13 2.01
N GLU A 411 -25.67 -0.68 0.80
CA GLU A 411 -25.48 0.69 0.34
C GLU A 411 -26.53 1.60 1.00
N VAL A 412 -27.77 1.13 1.07
CA VAL A 412 -28.87 1.78 1.80
C VAL A 412 -28.54 1.88 3.28
N ASP A 413 -28.10 0.78 3.89
CA ASP A 413 -27.66 0.73 5.29
C ASP A 413 -26.55 1.76 5.61
N ALA A 414 -25.63 1.94 4.67
CA ALA A 414 -24.52 2.89 4.83
C ALA A 414 -25.01 4.34 4.80
N THR A 415 -25.92 4.67 3.86
CA THR A 415 -26.56 5.99 3.77
C THR A 415 -27.36 6.30 5.04
N ILE A 416 -28.23 5.38 5.48
CA ILE A 416 -29.04 5.57 6.70
C ILE A 416 -28.14 5.84 7.89
N ARG A 417 -27.08 5.05 8.07
CA ARG A 417 -26.14 5.22 9.18
C ARG A 417 -25.46 6.59 9.17
N GLN A 418 -25.09 7.08 7.99
CA GLN A 418 -24.46 8.38 7.86
C GLN A 418 -25.40 9.52 8.28
N LEU A 419 -26.68 9.45 7.88
CA LEU A 419 -27.72 10.40 8.26
C LEU A 419 -28.06 10.31 9.76
N GLU A 420 -28.06 9.11 10.33
CA GLU A 420 -28.26 8.89 11.76
C GLU A 420 -27.12 9.50 12.59
N ILE A 421 -25.86 9.33 12.15
CA ILE A 421 -24.70 9.99 12.76
C ILE A 421 -24.89 11.51 12.73
N TYR A 422 -25.25 12.06 11.57
CA TYR A 422 -25.49 13.50 11.43
C TYR A 422 -26.57 13.97 12.41
N THR A 423 -27.75 13.35 12.38
CA THR A 423 -28.90 13.69 13.23
C THR A 423 -28.53 13.63 14.71
N HIS A 424 -27.79 12.60 15.12
CA HIS A 424 -27.34 12.41 16.50
C HIS A 424 -26.50 13.59 17.01
N PHE A 425 -25.56 14.11 16.19
CA PHE A 425 -24.67 15.18 16.62
C PHE A 425 -25.19 16.59 16.33
N THR A 426 -25.96 16.80 15.28
CA THR A 426 -26.48 18.15 14.97
C THR A 426 -27.81 18.43 15.66
N GLY A 427 -28.58 17.39 15.98
CA GLY A 427 -29.96 17.52 16.41
C GLY A 427 -30.90 17.95 15.29
N ASP A 428 -30.39 18.12 14.06
CA ASP A 428 -31.21 18.42 12.90
C ASP A 428 -31.96 17.15 12.50
N VAL A 429 -33.28 17.22 12.49
CA VAL A 429 -34.13 16.12 12.07
C VAL A 429 -34.13 16.07 10.55
N VAL A 430 -33.49 15.06 9.96
CA VAL A 430 -33.73 14.69 8.57
C VAL A 430 -35.21 14.30 8.46
N SER A 431 -35.91 14.78 7.42
CA SER A 431 -37.36 14.57 7.31
C SER A 431 -37.71 13.08 7.55
N GLY A 432 -38.66 12.84 8.46
CA GLY A 432 -39.03 11.48 8.86
C GLY A 432 -39.42 10.63 7.65
N ASP A 433 -40.12 11.25 6.71
CA ASP A 433 -40.53 10.66 5.43
C ASP A 433 -39.33 10.11 4.63
N PHE A 434 -38.20 10.82 4.58
CA PHE A 434 -37.05 10.36 3.81
C PHE A 434 -36.33 9.15 4.44
N LEU A 435 -36.11 9.16 5.75
CA LEU A 435 -35.51 8.01 6.45
C LEU A 435 -36.42 6.78 6.41
N GLU A 436 -37.74 6.97 6.50
CA GLU A 436 -38.70 5.88 6.35
C GLU A 436 -38.70 5.30 4.94
N VAL A 437 -38.64 6.16 3.91
CA VAL A 437 -38.53 5.73 2.51
C VAL A 437 -37.25 4.93 2.28
N LEU A 438 -36.10 5.38 2.79
CA LEU A 438 -34.85 4.61 2.68
C LEU A 438 -34.94 3.24 3.35
N ARG A 439 -35.62 3.13 4.51
CA ARG A 439 -35.78 1.86 5.23
C ARG A 439 -36.73 0.87 4.54
N GLN A 440 -37.49 1.31 3.54
CA GLN A 440 -38.40 0.46 2.76
C GLN A 440 -37.73 -0.16 1.52
N LEU A 441 -36.54 0.32 1.14
CA LEU A 441 -35.68 -0.27 0.10
C LEU A 441 -34.93 -1.49 0.64
#